data_AF-A0A1W9R669-F1
#
_entry.id   AF-A0A1W9R669-F1
#
_cell.length_a   1.000
_cell.length_b   1.000
_cell.length_c   1.000
_cell.angle_alpha   90.00
_cell.angle_beta   90.00
_cell.angle_gamma   90.00
#
_symmetry.space_group_name_H-M   'P 1'
#
loop_
_entity.id
_entity.type
_entity.pdbx_description
1 polymer ?
#
loop_
_entity_poly.entity_id
_entity_poly.type
_entity_poly.pdbx_seq_one_letter_code
_entity_poly.pdbx_strand_id
1 'polypeptide(L)'
;MRIQKLEYRSQNTEVRSQLLTFFISIFLIILFSCNPNREAKLIKFTGEAQGTYYAVTYFDINGRNLQYEIDSLLEAFDLSVSIWVPNSIISKINRNDSSVVPDEYFSDIFNISKEVYEKSGGAFDPTVGPLVNAWGFGFTDRMKVDKKVIDSLLPFIGFSKVKLSNKKIIKDDPQIQFDFNAIAQGYSVDLAGKLLEERGITGYLIDIGGEVLAKGNKPNGDLWKVGIEKPKDNASYGEGLQAIVELKNKALATSGETDIEAYFIYSDDNGNIKTFFTKGFESILKEEY
;
A
#
# COMPACT_ATOMS: atom_id res chain seq x y z
N MET A 1 77.56 -2.32 32.99
CA MET A 1 76.95 -2.00 31.67
C MET A 1 76.16 -3.15 31.03
N ARG A 2 76.58 -4.44 31.15
CA ARG A 2 75.88 -5.58 30.50
C ARG A 2 74.56 -5.98 31.21
N ILE A 3 74.48 -5.84 32.53
CA ILE A 3 73.31 -6.21 33.36
C ILE A 3 72.14 -5.22 33.16
N GLN A 4 72.40 -3.90 33.22
CA GLN A 4 71.38 -2.87 32.92
C GLN A 4 70.76 -3.01 31.53
N LYS A 5 71.50 -3.49 30.53
CA LYS A 5 71.00 -3.68 29.17
C LYS A 5 70.07 -4.90 29.04
N LEU A 6 70.22 -5.88 29.93
CA LEU A 6 69.36 -7.06 30.02
C LEU A 6 68.07 -6.73 30.79
N GLU A 7 68.17 -5.99 31.90
CA GLU A 7 67.00 -5.49 32.65
C GLU A 7 66.11 -4.56 31.81
N TYR A 8 66.72 -3.64 31.05
CA TYR A 8 66.00 -2.76 30.14
C TYR A 8 65.29 -3.50 28.99
N ARG A 9 65.91 -4.58 28.48
CA ARG A 9 65.26 -5.46 27.48
C ARG A 9 64.12 -6.26 28.11
N SER A 10 64.29 -6.77 29.33
CA SER A 10 63.24 -7.47 30.07
C SER A 10 62.01 -6.59 30.28
N GLN A 11 62.19 -5.39 30.82
CA GLN A 11 61.09 -4.43 31.03
C GLN A 11 60.38 -4.05 29.72
N ASN A 12 61.11 -3.79 28.64
CA ASN A 12 60.49 -3.48 27.35
C ASN A 12 59.69 -4.66 26.76
N THR A 13 60.08 -5.89 27.05
CA THR A 13 59.36 -7.10 26.59
C THR A 13 58.08 -7.30 27.40
N GLU A 14 58.13 -7.02 28.70
CA GLU A 14 57.01 -7.10 29.62
C GLU A 14 55.95 -6.03 29.33
N VAL A 15 56.37 -4.78 29.07
CA VAL A 15 55.47 -3.68 28.68
C VAL A 15 54.79 -3.95 27.33
N ARG A 16 55.53 -4.50 26.35
CA ARG A 16 54.94 -4.92 25.06
C ARG A 16 53.92 -6.04 25.20
N SER A 17 54.19 -7.01 26.09
CA SER A 17 53.25 -8.10 26.40
C SER A 17 51.96 -7.58 27.06
N GLN A 18 52.08 -6.65 28.01
CA GLN A 18 50.93 -6.03 28.67
C GLN A 18 50.07 -5.21 27.70
N LEU A 19 50.69 -4.42 26.81
CA LEU A 19 49.98 -3.66 25.78
C LEU A 19 49.25 -4.57 24.78
N LEU A 20 49.90 -5.65 24.34
CA LEU A 20 49.28 -6.63 23.44
C LEU A 20 48.06 -7.29 24.09
N THR A 21 48.19 -7.70 25.36
CA THR A 21 47.08 -8.27 26.15
C THR A 21 45.93 -7.28 26.31
N PHE A 22 46.22 -5.99 26.53
CA PHE A 22 45.21 -4.94 26.63
C PHE A 22 44.44 -4.73 25.32
N PHE A 23 45.13 -4.67 24.18
CA PHE A 23 44.48 -4.55 22.87
C PHE A 23 43.65 -5.79 22.49
N ILE A 24 44.13 -7.00 22.83
CA ILE A 24 43.37 -8.25 22.64
C ILE A 24 42.11 -8.24 23.52
N SER A 25 42.21 -7.79 24.77
CA SER A 25 41.07 -7.67 25.69
C SER A 25 40.01 -6.72 25.14
N ILE A 26 40.41 -5.54 24.63
CA ILE A 26 39.49 -4.57 24.02
C ILE A 26 38.84 -5.16 22.77
N PHE A 27 39.62 -5.82 21.91
CA PHE A 27 39.09 -6.45 20.70
C PHE A 27 38.06 -7.55 21.03
N LEU A 28 38.32 -8.36 22.04
CA LEU A 28 37.36 -9.37 22.54
C LEU A 28 36.10 -8.72 23.10
N ILE A 29 36.20 -7.63 23.87
CA ILE A 29 35.03 -6.89 24.38
C ILE A 29 34.18 -6.33 23.24
N ILE A 30 34.81 -5.82 22.16
CA ILE A 30 34.10 -5.34 20.97
C ILE A 30 33.38 -6.50 20.26
N LEU A 31 34.00 -7.68 20.17
CA LEU A 31 33.36 -8.88 19.59
C LEU A 31 32.18 -9.39 20.42
N PHE A 32 32.21 -9.25 21.75
CA PHE A 32 31.11 -9.67 22.64
C PHE A 32 30.04 -8.59 22.89
N SER A 33 30.29 -7.33 22.50
CA SER A 33 29.33 -6.24 22.67
C SER A 33 28.25 -6.20 21.57
N CYS A 34 28.40 -6.99 20.50
CA CYS A 34 27.29 -7.26 19.59
C CYS A 34 26.34 -8.22 20.27
N ASN A 35 25.29 -7.69 20.92
CA ASN A 35 24.20 -8.51 21.45
C ASN A 35 23.47 -9.16 20.25
N PRO A 36 23.65 -10.48 19.97
CA PRO A 36 23.08 -11.12 18.80
C PRO A 36 21.57 -11.35 18.93
N ASN A 37 21.02 -11.13 20.13
CA ASN A 37 19.66 -11.44 20.51
C ASN A 37 18.86 -10.18 20.86
N ARG A 38 18.94 -9.12 20.05
CA ARG A 38 17.83 -8.17 20.06
C ARG A 38 16.66 -8.87 19.36
N GLU A 39 15.63 -9.22 20.09
CA GLU A 39 14.39 -9.72 19.49
C GLU A 39 13.62 -8.55 18.89
N ALA A 40 13.09 -8.75 17.68
CA ALA A 40 12.26 -7.74 17.03
C ALA A 40 10.95 -7.58 17.82
N LYS A 41 10.64 -6.34 18.20
CA LYS A 41 9.45 -6.02 18.97
C LYS A 41 8.24 -5.93 18.03
N LEU A 42 7.12 -6.53 18.43
CA LEU A 42 5.85 -6.36 17.75
C LEU A 42 5.37 -4.91 17.92
N ILE A 43 5.11 -4.24 16.81
CA ILE A 43 4.49 -2.92 16.73
C ILE A 43 3.15 -3.09 16.03
N LYS A 44 2.10 -2.54 16.64
CA LYS A 44 0.75 -2.51 16.09
C LYS A 44 0.10 -1.18 16.39
N PHE A 45 -0.53 -0.59 15.40
CA PHE A 45 -1.34 0.61 15.55
C PHE A 45 -2.46 0.65 14.51
N THR A 46 -3.41 1.55 14.75
CA THR A 46 -4.57 1.80 13.89
C THR A 46 -4.81 3.30 13.81
N GLY A 47 -5.42 3.73 12.72
CA GLY A 47 -5.88 5.10 12.53
C GLY A 47 -7.02 5.16 11.51
N GLU A 48 -7.36 6.37 11.10
CA GLU A 48 -8.40 6.64 10.11
C GLU A 48 -7.78 7.35 8.90
N ALA A 49 -8.13 6.91 7.71
CA ALA A 49 -7.71 7.54 6.46
C ALA A 49 -8.73 7.19 5.36
N GLN A 50 -8.89 8.06 4.36
CA GLN A 50 -9.65 7.73 3.14
C GLN A 50 -11.10 7.29 3.41
N GLY A 51 -11.73 7.88 4.44
CA GLY A 51 -13.10 7.56 4.84
C GLY A 51 -13.28 6.20 5.53
N THR A 52 -12.19 5.55 5.92
CA THR A 52 -12.18 4.23 6.57
C THR A 52 -11.07 4.13 7.61
N TYR A 53 -10.85 2.93 8.16
CA TYR A 53 -9.75 2.64 9.06
C TYR A 53 -8.51 2.16 8.29
N TYR A 54 -7.36 2.28 8.94
CA TYR A 54 -6.19 1.48 8.60
C TYR A 54 -5.64 0.78 9.85
N ALA A 55 -4.98 -0.35 9.65
CA ALA A 55 -4.27 -1.11 10.67
C ALA A 55 -2.92 -1.57 10.14
N VAL A 56 -1.86 -1.36 10.92
CA VAL A 56 -0.50 -1.75 10.55
C VAL A 56 0.11 -2.58 11.67
N THR A 57 0.68 -3.71 11.29
CA THR A 57 1.39 -4.61 12.20
C THR A 57 2.75 -4.97 11.61
N TYR A 58 3.83 -4.78 12.35
CA TYR A 58 5.17 -5.19 11.92
C TYR A 58 6.07 -5.50 13.11
N PHE A 59 7.27 -5.99 12.83
CA PHE A 59 8.30 -6.24 13.83
C PHE A 59 9.51 -5.34 13.60
N ASP A 60 9.99 -4.68 14.66
CA ASP A 60 11.17 -3.80 14.59
C ASP A 60 12.13 -4.06 15.74
N ILE A 61 13.40 -4.27 15.39
CA ILE A 61 14.52 -4.45 16.32
C ILE A 61 14.72 -3.26 17.26
N ASN A 62 14.40 -2.06 16.78
CA ASN A 62 14.53 -0.81 17.52
C ASN A 62 13.23 -0.41 18.23
N GLY A 63 12.12 -1.12 17.95
CA GLY A 63 10.80 -0.81 18.48
C GLY A 63 10.29 0.57 18.08
N ARG A 64 10.63 1.06 16.88
CA ARG A 64 10.14 2.35 16.39
C ARG A 64 8.67 2.21 16.02
N ASN A 65 7.87 3.19 16.43
CA ASN A 65 6.51 3.36 15.93
C ASN A 65 6.57 4.34 14.74
N LEU A 66 6.19 3.88 13.55
CA LEU A 66 6.21 4.62 12.29
C LEU A 66 4.82 5.17 11.90
N GLN A 67 3.89 5.22 12.84
CA GLN A 67 2.52 5.67 12.60
C GLN A 67 2.47 7.08 12.02
N TYR A 68 3.24 8.03 12.59
CA TYR A 68 3.26 9.41 12.12
C TYR A 68 3.69 9.52 10.64
N GLU A 69 4.68 8.72 10.22
CA GLU A 69 5.12 8.71 8.84
C GLU A 69 4.11 8.08 7.89
N ILE A 70 3.36 7.07 8.33
CA ILE A 70 2.25 6.50 7.57
C ILE A 70 1.09 7.50 7.48
N ASP A 71 0.71 8.15 8.58
CA ASP A 71 -0.31 9.20 8.58
C ASP A 71 0.04 10.32 7.59
N SER A 72 1.28 10.81 7.65
CA SER A 72 1.77 11.87 6.77
C SER A 72 1.77 11.45 5.29
N LEU A 73 2.10 10.18 5.02
CA LEU A 73 2.08 9.60 3.67
C LEU A 73 0.66 9.55 3.12
N LEU A 74 -0.29 9.03 3.90
CA LEU A 74 -1.69 8.90 3.51
C LEU A 74 -2.34 10.27 3.30
N GLU A 75 -2.05 11.24 4.18
CA GLU A 75 -2.53 12.62 4.00
C GLU A 75 -1.98 13.26 2.72
N ALA A 76 -0.67 13.10 2.46
CA ALA A 76 -0.06 13.60 1.23
C ALA A 76 -0.66 12.95 -0.04
N PHE A 77 -0.97 11.66 0.03
CA PHE A 77 -1.63 10.94 -1.05
C PHE A 77 -3.07 11.44 -1.27
N ASP A 78 -3.84 11.71 -0.21
CA ASP A 78 -5.19 12.27 -0.31
C ASP A 78 -5.19 13.68 -0.93
N LEU A 79 -4.19 14.50 -0.60
CA LEU A 79 -3.99 15.80 -1.26
C LEU A 79 -3.70 15.68 -2.77
N SER A 80 -3.32 14.49 -3.26
CA SER A 80 -3.17 14.22 -4.68
C SER A 80 -4.45 13.66 -5.31
N VAL A 81 -4.98 12.56 -4.78
CA VAL A 81 -5.96 11.73 -5.49
C VAL A 81 -7.34 11.65 -4.85
N SER A 82 -7.56 12.27 -3.69
CA SER A 82 -8.87 12.27 -3.06
C SER A 82 -9.79 13.29 -3.73
N ILE A 83 -10.87 12.80 -4.32
CA ILE A 83 -11.94 13.68 -4.84
C ILE A 83 -12.63 14.43 -3.69
N TRP A 84 -12.53 13.95 -2.44
CA TRP A 84 -13.17 14.53 -1.26
C TRP A 84 -12.45 15.74 -0.69
N VAL A 85 -11.20 15.96 -1.10
CA VAL A 85 -10.42 17.14 -0.75
C VAL A 85 -10.61 18.19 -1.86
N PRO A 86 -11.28 19.33 -1.61
CA PRO A 86 -11.63 20.29 -2.67
C PRO A 86 -10.42 20.86 -3.44
N ASN A 87 -9.27 20.94 -2.77
CA ASN A 87 -8.03 21.50 -3.30
C ASN A 87 -6.99 20.45 -3.73
N SER A 88 -7.36 19.17 -3.73
CA SER A 88 -6.47 18.12 -4.23
C SER A 88 -6.17 18.28 -5.72
N ILE A 89 -5.10 17.62 -6.17
CA ILE A 89 -4.69 17.62 -7.57
C ILE A 89 -5.81 17.07 -8.45
N ILE A 90 -6.41 15.91 -8.11
CA ILE A 90 -7.53 15.34 -8.86
C ILE A 90 -8.74 16.28 -8.92
N SER A 91 -9.08 16.94 -7.82
CA SER A 91 -10.23 17.86 -7.77
C SER A 91 -10.01 19.06 -8.68
N LYS A 92 -8.79 19.59 -8.74
CA LYS A 92 -8.40 20.67 -9.66
C LYS A 92 -8.42 20.19 -11.12
N ILE A 93 -7.92 18.99 -11.41
CA ILE A 93 -7.95 18.38 -12.75
C ILE A 93 -9.40 18.17 -13.22
N ASN A 94 -10.28 17.67 -12.36
CA ASN A 94 -11.69 17.48 -12.65
C ASN A 94 -12.42 18.80 -12.93
N ARG A 95 -11.98 19.90 -12.29
CA ARG A 95 -12.47 21.26 -12.58
C ARG A 95 -11.77 21.96 -13.75
N ASN A 96 -10.89 21.28 -14.47
CA ASN A 96 -10.13 21.84 -15.61
C ASN A 96 -9.21 23.01 -15.22
N ASP A 97 -8.67 23.02 -14.00
CA ASP A 97 -7.70 24.03 -13.59
C ASP A 97 -6.38 23.83 -14.36
N SER A 98 -6.13 24.69 -15.35
CA SER A 98 -4.93 24.61 -16.19
C SER A 98 -3.60 24.87 -15.48
N SER A 99 -3.63 25.38 -14.24
CA SER A 99 -2.43 25.65 -13.43
C SER A 99 -1.93 24.41 -12.68
N VAL A 100 -2.76 23.37 -12.56
CA VAL A 100 -2.39 22.16 -11.83
C VAL A 100 -1.38 21.34 -12.62
N VAL A 101 -0.40 20.80 -11.91
CA VAL A 101 0.57 19.85 -12.43
C VAL A 101 0.38 18.55 -11.64
N PRO A 102 0.07 17.41 -12.30
CA PRO A 102 0.07 16.11 -11.65
C PRO A 102 1.41 15.85 -10.97
N ASP A 103 1.34 15.42 -9.71
CA ASP A 103 2.50 14.94 -8.96
C ASP A 103 2.80 13.48 -9.31
N GLU A 104 3.74 12.88 -8.58
CA GLU A 104 4.12 11.49 -8.79
C GLU A 104 2.98 10.54 -8.40
N TYR A 105 2.30 10.77 -7.28
CA TYR A 105 1.15 9.96 -6.87
C TYR A 105 0.04 9.91 -7.93
N PHE A 106 -0.35 11.08 -8.47
CA PHE A 106 -1.34 11.14 -9.54
C PHE A 106 -0.83 10.45 -10.81
N SER A 107 0.44 10.66 -11.16
CA SER A 107 1.01 10.06 -12.37
C SER A 107 1.07 8.53 -12.28
N ASP A 108 1.46 8.01 -11.11
CA ASP A 108 1.55 6.57 -10.85
C ASP A 108 0.16 5.94 -10.90
N ILE A 109 -0.81 6.47 -10.15
CA ILE A 109 -2.17 5.91 -10.13
C ILE A 109 -2.84 6.01 -11.51
N PHE A 110 -2.57 7.07 -12.28
CA PHE A 110 -3.05 7.19 -13.66
C PHE A 110 -2.50 6.05 -14.53
N ASN A 111 -1.20 5.76 -14.42
CA ASN A 111 -0.56 4.72 -15.22
C ASN A 111 -1.01 3.31 -14.79
N ILE A 112 -1.14 3.05 -13.48
CA ILE A 112 -1.68 1.78 -12.97
C ILE A 112 -3.13 1.61 -13.45
N SER A 113 -3.94 2.67 -13.34
CA SER A 113 -5.33 2.65 -13.81
C SER A 113 -5.43 2.38 -15.30
N LYS A 114 -4.50 2.91 -16.10
CA LYS A 114 -4.41 2.63 -17.54
C LYS A 114 -4.20 1.15 -17.80
N GLU A 115 -3.27 0.53 -17.10
CA GLU A 115 -2.97 -0.89 -17.24
C GLU A 115 -4.19 -1.75 -16.86
N VAL A 116 -4.87 -1.42 -15.76
CA VAL A 116 -6.07 -2.15 -15.32
C VAL A 116 -7.25 -1.94 -16.28
N TYR A 117 -7.43 -0.72 -16.79
CA TYR A 117 -8.43 -0.41 -17.82
C TYR A 117 -8.22 -1.27 -19.08
N GLU A 118 -6.99 -1.32 -19.59
CA GLU A 118 -6.64 -2.11 -20.78
C GLU A 118 -6.83 -3.62 -20.53
N LYS A 119 -6.36 -4.13 -19.39
CA LYS A 119 -6.46 -5.56 -19.05
C LYS A 119 -7.89 -6.03 -18.77
N SER A 120 -8.75 -5.14 -18.28
CA SER A 120 -10.16 -5.44 -17.99
C SER A 120 -11.07 -5.24 -19.21
N GLY A 121 -10.54 -4.83 -20.36
CA GLY A 121 -11.35 -4.51 -21.53
C GLY A 121 -12.28 -3.30 -21.31
N GLY A 122 -11.93 -2.41 -20.37
CA GLY A 122 -12.74 -1.23 -20.01
C GLY A 122 -13.78 -1.46 -18.92
N ALA A 123 -13.87 -2.66 -18.33
CA ALA A 123 -14.79 -2.91 -17.21
C ALA A 123 -14.39 -2.09 -15.96
N PHE A 124 -13.10 -1.90 -15.73
CA PHE A 124 -12.60 -0.85 -14.83
C PHE A 124 -12.32 0.40 -15.65
N ASP A 125 -12.99 1.52 -15.35
CA ASP A 125 -12.72 2.82 -15.97
C ASP A 125 -12.76 3.93 -14.90
N PRO A 126 -11.62 4.58 -14.59
CA PRO A 126 -11.58 5.62 -13.57
C PRO A 126 -12.17 6.95 -14.05
N THR A 127 -12.79 7.03 -15.24
CA THR A 127 -13.51 8.23 -15.72
C THR A 127 -15.03 8.16 -15.49
N VAL A 128 -15.51 7.14 -14.76
CA VAL A 128 -16.92 6.99 -14.40
C VAL A 128 -17.43 8.01 -13.39
N GLY A 129 -16.58 8.96 -12.96
CA GLY A 129 -16.91 10.02 -12.00
C GLY A 129 -18.25 10.73 -12.25
N PRO A 130 -18.64 11.08 -13.50
CA PRO A 130 -19.94 11.69 -13.77
C PRO A 130 -21.13 10.79 -13.37
N LEU A 131 -21.04 9.47 -13.60
CA LEU A 131 -22.06 8.52 -13.16
C LEU A 131 -22.04 8.34 -11.65
N VAL A 132 -20.86 8.15 -11.05
CA VAL A 132 -20.71 7.98 -9.59
C VAL A 132 -21.37 9.15 -8.84
N ASN A 133 -21.12 10.37 -9.30
CA ASN A 133 -21.76 11.58 -8.78
C ASN A 133 -23.29 11.53 -8.95
N ALA A 134 -23.79 11.25 -10.16
CA ALA A 134 -25.24 11.20 -10.43
C ALA A 134 -25.98 10.17 -9.55
N TRP A 135 -25.35 9.03 -9.27
CA TRP A 135 -25.88 7.98 -8.40
C TRP A 135 -25.80 8.32 -6.89
N GLY A 136 -25.16 9.42 -6.52
CA GLY A 136 -25.05 9.89 -5.14
C GLY A 136 -23.92 9.23 -4.35
N PHE A 137 -22.96 8.61 -5.04
CA PHE A 137 -21.75 8.02 -4.42
C PHE A 137 -20.57 9.01 -4.36
N GLY A 138 -20.75 10.22 -4.92
CA GLY A 138 -19.78 11.32 -4.86
C GLY A 138 -20.33 12.55 -4.14
N PHE A 139 -20.09 13.74 -4.69
CA PHE A 139 -20.36 15.03 -4.00
C PHE A 139 -21.76 15.59 -4.16
N THR A 140 -22.52 15.04 -5.10
CA THR A 140 -23.82 15.57 -5.47
C THR A 140 -24.92 14.76 -4.82
N ASP A 141 -26.01 15.44 -4.45
CA ASP A 141 -27.23 14.77 -4.02
C ASP A 141 -27.67 13.76 -5.08
N ARG A 142 -28.10 12.59 -4.61
CA ARG A 142 -28.56 11.50 -5.47
C ARG A 142 -29.62 12.01 -6.44
N MET A 143 -29.34 11.96 -7.73
CA MET A 143 -30.33 12.24 -8.75
C MET A 143 -31.24 11.04 -8.94
N LYS A 144 -32.46 11.27 -9.45
CA LYS A 144 -33.23 10.18 -10.04
C LYS A 144 -32.54 9.79 -11.35
N VAL A 145 -31.64 8.82 -11.28
CA VAL A 145 -30.93 8.31 -12.45
C VAL A 145 -31.89 7.46 -13.27
N ASP A 146 -32.35 8.01 -14.39
CA ASP A 146 -33.07 7.29 -15.41
C ASP A 146 -32.21 7.11 -16.67
N LYS A 147 -32.74 6.38 -17.66
CA LYS A 147 -32.02 6.14 -18.91
C LYS A 147 -31.56 7.43 -19.60
N LYS A 148 -32.35 8.51 -19.53
CA LYS A 148 -31.98 9.78 -20.18
C LYS A 148 -30.78 10.42 -19.51
N VAL A 149 -30.72 10.37 -18.17
CA VAL A 149 -29.56 10.84 -17.41
C VAL A 149 -28.33 10.04 -17.78
N ILE A 150 -28.43 8.70 -17.80
CA ILE A 150 -27.31 7.82 -18.19
C ILE A 150 -26.84 8.14 -19.61
N ASP A 151 -27.75 8.14 -20.58
CA ASP A 151 -27.45 8.42 -22.00
C ASP A 151 -26.78 9.80 -22.17
N SER A 152 -27.11 10.78 -21.32
CA SER A 152 -26.49 12.11 -21.35
C SER A 152 -25.07 12.16 -20.75
N LEU A 153 -24.71 11.23 -19.87
CA LEU A 153 -23.43 11.20 -19.16
C LEU A 153 -22.41 10.26 -19.82
N LEU A 154 -22.87 9.18 -20.46
CA LEU A 154 -22.02 8.21 -21.17
C LEU A 154 -21.02 8.84 -22.15
N PRO A 155 -21.34 9.92 -22.89
CA PRO A 155 -20.36 10.59 -23.76
C PRO A 155 -19.11 11.11 -23.02
N PHE A 156 -19.20 11.38 -21.71
CA PHE A 156 -18.12 11.90 -20.88
C PHE A 156 -17.36 10.81 -20.11
N ILE A 157 -17.58 9.55 -20.47
CA ILE A 157 -16.89 8.38 -19.90
C ILE A 157 -16.04 7.75 -21.00
N GLY A 158 -14.84 7.31 -20.61
CA GLY A 158 -13.89 6.61 -21.46
C GLY A 158 -12.46 7.04 -21.11
N PHE A 159 -11.70 6.14 -20.49
CA PHE A 159 -10.28 6.38 -20.22
C PHE A 159 -9.43 6.55 -21.50
N SER A 160 -9.92 6.05 -22.64
CA SER A 160 -9.31 6.30 -23.96
C SER A 160 -9.37 7.76 -24.42
N LYS A 161 -10.23 8.59 -23.81
CA LYS A 161 -10.44 10.03 -24.11
C LYS A 161 -9.56 10.96 -23.27
N VAL A 162 -8.65 10.39 -22.48
CA VAL A 162 -7.74 11.14 -21.62
C VAL A 162 -6.30 10.69 -21.81
N LYS A 163 -5.37 11.62 -21.65
CA LYS A 163 -3.93 11.33 -21.71
C LYS A 163 -3.16 12.15 -20.70
N LEU A 164 -2.19 11.50 -20.06
CA LEU A 164 -1.12 12.15 -19.31
C LEU A 164 0.07 12.37 -20.26
N SER A 165 0.37 13.62 -20.57
CA SER A 165 1.47 14.00 -21.46
C SER A 165 2.17 15.24 -20.92
N ASN A 166 3.51 15.20 -20.82
CA ASN A 166 4.33 16.33 -20.33
C ASN A 166 3.85 16.89 -18.98
N LYS A 167 3.53 16.00 -18.02
CA LYS A 167 2.96 16.37 -16.71
C LYS A 167 1.71 17.23 -16.83
N LYS A 168 0.84 16.92 -17.78
CA LYS A 168 -0.49 17.53 -17.93
C LYS A 168 -1.49 16.46 -18.32
N ILE A 169 -2.69 16.59 -17.76
CA ILE A 169 -3.84 15.81 -18.19
C ILE A 169 -4.55 16.56 -19.31
N ILE A 170 -4.73 15.88 -20.43
CA ILE A 170 -5.47 16.37 -21.57
C ILE A 170 -6.70 15.48 -21.70
N LYS A 171 -7.87 16.12 -21.71
CA LYS A 171 -9.18 15.48 -21.83
C LYS A 171 -9.80 15.91 -23.17
N ASP A 172 -10.36 14.97 -23.90
CA ASP A 172 -11.05 15.29 -25.17
C ASP A 172 -12.34 16.10 -24.93
N ASP A 173 -12.92 15.98 -23.73
CA ASP A 173 -14.06 16.77 -23.26
C ASP A 173 -13.81 17.27 -21.82
N PRO A 174 -14.07 18.56 -21.51
CA PRO A 174 -13.86 19.12 -20.17
C PRO A 174 -14.76 18.52 -19.08
N GLN A 175 -15.88 17.88 -19.44
CA GLN A 175 -16.82 17.26 -18.53
C GLN A 175 -16.39 15.87 -18.05
N ILE A 176 -15.34 15.28 -18.64
CA ILE A 176 -14.73 14.04 -18.14
C ILE A 176 -14.17 14.30 -16.73
N GLN A 177 -14.51 13.43 -15.79
CA GLN A 177 -14.07 13.49 -14.39
C GLN A 177 -13.46 12.16 -13.96
N PHE A 178 -12.28 12.22 -13.35
CA PHE A 178 -11.63 11.07 -12.73
C PHE A 178 -12.25 10.74 -11.38
N ASP A 179 -12.33 9.45 -11.09
CA ASP A 179 -12.59 8.84 -9.80
C ASP A 179 -11.65 7.62 -9.68
N PHE A 180 -10.69 7.68 -8.76
CA PHE A 180 -9.74 6.60 -8.50
C PHE A 180 -10.12 5.77 -7.26
N ASN A 181 -11.32 5.92 -6.68
CA ASN A 181 -11.68 5.23 -5.43
C ASN A 181 -11.54 3.71 -5.54
N ALA A 182 -11.80 3.12 -6.72
CA ALA A 182 -11.68 1.68 -6.97
C ALA A 182 -10.23 1.15 -7.05
N ILE A 183 -9.21 2.01 -6.93
CA ILE A 183 -7.80 1.61 -7.00
C ILE A 183 -6.89 2.33 -5.98
N ALA A 184 -7.32 3.49 -5.46
CA ALA A 184 -6.53 4.34 -4.59
C ALA A 184 -6.13 3.65 -3.28
N GLN A 185 -7.05 2.94 -2.61
CA GLN A 185 -6.75 2.27 -1.35
C GLN A 185 -5.73 1.14 -1.51
N GLY A 186 -5.85 0.34 -2.58
CA GLY A 186 -4.84 -0.66 -2.92
C GLY A 186 -3.45 -0.03 -3.11
N TYR A 187 -3.38 1.13 -3.77
CA TYR A 187 -2.12 1.86 -3.93
C TYR A 187 -1.62 2.47 -2.61
N SER A 188 -2.50 2.96 -1.73
CA SER A 188 -2.11 3.41 -0.37
C SER A 188 -1.39 2.32 0.42
N VAL A 189 -1.88 1.08 0.30
CA VAL A 189 -1.28 -0.08 0.96
C VAL A 189 0.12 -0.35 0.41
N ASP A 190 0.30 -0.28 -0.92
CA ASP A 190 1.61 -0.41 -1.56
C ASP A 190 2.59 0.69 -1.12
N LEU A 191 2.14 1.94 -1.07
CA LEU A 191 2.93 3.08 -0.60
C LEU A 191 3.36 2.90 0.87
N ALA A 192 2.45 2.49 1.75
CA ALA A 192 2.76 2.23 3.15
C ALA A 192 3.74 1.06 3.29
N GLY A 193 3.58 -0.01 2.49
CA GLY A 193 4.52 -1.12 2.42
C GLY A 193 5.92 -0.67 2.03
N LYS A 194 6.02 0.11 0.95
CA LYS A 194 7.29 0.69 0.49
C LYS A 194 7.95 1.56 1.57
N LEU A 195 7.18 2.38 2.28
CA LEU A 195 7.70 3.19 3.39
C LEU A 195 8.29 2.30 4.50
N LEU A 196 7.61 1.23 4.88
CA LEU A 196 8.12 0.29 5.87
C LEU A 196 9.44 -0.36 5.41
N GLU A 197 9.52 -0.76 4.14
CA GLU A 197 10.74 -1.32 3.54
C GLU A 197 11.90 -0.33 3.53
N GLU A 198 11.65 0.93 3.17
CA GLU A 198 12.64 2.01 3.22
C GLU A 198 13.15 2.28 4.64
N ARG A 199 12.33 1.99 5.66
CA ARG A 199 12.73 2.05 7.08
C ARG A 199 13.39 0.75 7.58
N GLY A 200 13.63 -0.22 6.70
CA GLY A 200 14.30 -1.48 7.00
C GLY A 200 13.41 -2.53 7.65
N ILE A 201 12.09 -2.37 7.57
CA ILE A 201 11.13 -3.36 8.08
C ILE A 201 10.93 -4.44 7.02
N THR A 202 11.18 -5.69 7.38
CA THR A 202 11.18 -6.81 6.43
C THR A 202 9.96 -7.73 6.57
N GLY A 203 9.16 -7.56 7.63
CA GLY A 203 7.99 -8.37 7.92
C GLY A 203 6.85 -7.52 8.46
N TYR A 204 5.76 -7.41 7.70
CA TYR A 204 4.61 -6.59 8.05
C TYR A 204 3.29 -7.08 7.42
N LEU A 205 2.19 -6.61 8.02
CA LEU A 205 0.83 -6.71 7.54
C LEU A 205 0.19 -5.32 7.63
N ILE A 206 -0.35 -4.85 6.50
CA ILE A 206 -1.08 -3.58 6.37
C ILE A 206 -2.50 -3.91 5.91
N ASP A 207 -3.47 -3.21 6.46
CA ASP A 207 -4.88 -3.25 6.09
C ASP A 207 -5.39 -1.81 6.02
N ILE A 208 -5.93 -1.39 4.88
CA ILE A 208 -6.59 -0.09 4.70
C ILE A 208 -7.99 -0.37 4.13
N GLY A 209 -9.00 -0.32 4.99
CA GLY A 209 -10.39 -0.55 4.58
C GLY A 209 -10.67 -1.91 3.94
N GLY A 210 -9.89 -2.95 4.26
CA GLY A 210 -10.01 -4.27 3.64
C GLY A 210 -9.04 -4.52 2.48
N GLU A 211 -8.30 -3.50 2.04
CA GLU A 211 -7.16 -3.67 1.15
C GLU A 211 -5.95 -4.10 1.98
N VAL A 212 -5.46 -5.32 1.77
CA VAL A 212 -4.47 -5.95 2.65
C VAL A 212 -3.17 -6.23 1.90
N LEU A 213 -2.02 -5.93 2.51
CA LEU A 213 -0.70 -6.34 2.04
C LEU A 213 0.08 -7.02 3.15
N ALA A 214 0.58 -8.21 2.86
CA ALA A 214 1.49 -8.94 3.73
C ALA A 214 2.83 -9.16 3.04
N LYS A 215 3.92 -8.79 3.73
CA LYS A 215 5.29 -9.02 3.26
C LYS A 215 6.14 -9.70 4.33
N GLY A 216 7.06 -10.54 3.87
CA GLY A 216 7.96 -11.31 4.72
C GLY A 216 7.25 -12.31 5.61
N ASN A 217 7.97 -12.76 6.64
CA ASN A 217 7.47 -13.68 7.66
C ASN A 217 7.50 -12.98 9.02
N LYS A 218 6.76 -13.54 9.98
CA LYS A 218 6.91 -13.19 11.39
C LYS A 218 8.27 -13.69 11.91
N PRO A 219 8.80 -13.15 13.04
CA PRO A 219 10.09 -13.59 13.60
C PRO A 219 10.17 -15.08 13.92
N ASN A 220 9.03 -15.72 14.21
CA ASN A 220 8.94 -17.16 14.45
C ASN A 220 8.91 -18.00 13.16
N GLY A 221 8.99 -17.37 11.99
CA GLY A 221 8.95 -18.03 10.67
C GLY A 221 7.56 -18.18 10.07
N ASP A 222 6.50 -17.93 10.84
CA ASP A 222 5.11 -18.08 10.37
C ASP A 222 4.75 -17.04 9.31
N LEU A 223 3.84 -17.42 8.43
CA LEU A 223 3.20 -16.51 7.48
C LEU A 223 2.15 -15.62 8.16
N TRP A 224 1.81 -14.52 7.47
CA TRP A 224 0.71 -13.65 7.87
C TRP A 224 -0.62 -14.33 7.53
N LYS A 225 -1.56 -14.30 8.48
CA LYS A 225 -2.88 -14.88 8.33
C LYS A 225 -3.90 -13.75 8.22
N VAL A 226 -4.71 -13.80 7.18
CA VAL A 226 -5.76 -12.80 6.90
C VAL A 226 -7.08 -13.53 6.82
N GLY A 227 -8.08 -13.03 7.54
CA GLY A 227 -9.43 -13.56 7.51
C GLY A 227 -10.22 -12.94 6.35
N ILE A 228 -11.00 -13.77 5.65
CA ILE A 228 -12.02 -13.31 4.70
C ILE A 228 -13.36 -13.49 5.38
N GLU A 229 -14.08 -12.39 5.61
CA GLU A 229 -15.38 -12.41 6.27
C GLU A 229 -16.48 -12.94 5.33
N LYS A 230 -17.55 -13.52 5.89
CA LYS A 230 -18.77 -13.83 5.12
C LYS A 230 -19.61 -12.55 5.01
N PRO A 231 -20.10 -12.17 3.81
CA PRO A 231 -21.17 -11.19 3.71
C PRO A 231 -22.39 -11.74 4.43
N LYS A 232 -22.91 -11.02 5.39
CA LYS A 232 -24.22 -11.30 5.98
C LYS A 232 -24.88 -9.99 6.32
N ASP A 233 -26.18 -9.91 6.02
CA ASP A 233 -27.05 -8.75 6.23
C ASP A 233 -27.07 -8.21 7.68
N ASN A 234 -26.50 -8.90 8.67
CA ASN A 234 -26.51 -8.51 10.09
C ASN A 234 -25.31 -9.03 10.92
N ALA A 235 -24.15 -9.32 10.32
CA ALA A 235 -22.99 -9.73 11.11
C ALA A 235 -22.29 -8.51 11.74
N SER A 236 -22.05 -8.56 13.05
CA SER A 236 -21.07 -7.67 13.68
C SER A 236 -19.66 -8.06 13.20
N TYR A 237 -18.77 -7.08 13.01
CA TYR A 237 -17.35 -7.31 12.70
C TYR A 237 -16.79 -8.48 13.51
N GLY A 238 -16.27 -9.52 12.84
CA GLY A 238 -15.71 -10.72 13.47
C GLY A 238 -16.65 -11.93 13.65
N GLU A 239 -17.95 -11.84 13.38
CA GLU A 239 -18.85 -13.00 13.40
C GLU A 239 -18.99 -13.67 12.02
N GLY A 240 -18.13 -14.65 11.76
CA GLY A 240 -18.27 -15.58 10.64
C GLY A 240 -17.21 -15.42 9.55
N LEU A 241 -15.98 -15.83 9.85
CA LEU A 241 -14.95 -16.00 8.82
C LEU A 241 -15.38 -17.07 7.80
N GLN A 242 -15.30 -16.73 6.52
CA GLN A 242 -15.48 -17.67 5.41
C GLN A 242 -14.22 -18.50 5.19
N ALA A 243 -13.06 -17.84 5.25
CA ALA A 243 -11.76 -18.45 5.03
C ALA A 243 -10.67 -17.72 5.81
N ILE A 244 -9.55 -18.39 6.02
CA ILE A 244 -8.30 -17.77 6.47
C ILE A 244 -7.28 -18.09 5.38
N VAL A 245 -6.65 -17.06 4.85
CA VAL A 245 -5.59 -17.20 3.85
C VAL A 245 -4.24 -16.86 4.47
N GLU A 246 -3.22 -17.63 4.10
CA GLU A 246 -1.83 -17.33 4.45
C GLU A 246 -1.19 -16.55 3.31
N LEU A 247 -0.71 -15.34 3.61
CA LEU A 247 -0.11 -14.44 2.63
C LEU A 247 1.40 -14.35 2.85
N LYS A 248 2.16 -14.50 1.76
CA LYS A 248 3.60 -14.29 1.69
C LYS A 248 3.92 -13.40 0.50
N ASN A 249 4.30 -12.15 0.76
CA ASN A 249 4.63 -11.16 -0.27
C ASN A 249 3.48 -10.97 -1.29
N LYS A 250 2.24 -10.88 -0.79
CA LYS A 250 1.03 -10.77 -1.60
C LYS A 250 0.07 -9.76 -0.99
N ALA A 251 -0.67 -9.10 -1.86
CA ALA A 251 -1.81 -8.27 -1.50
C ALA A 251 -3.13 -9.05 -1.72
N LEU A 252 -4.18 -8.63 -1.03
CA LEU A 252 -5.53 -9.17 -1.10
C LEU A 252 -6.52 -8.00 -1.02
N ALA A 253 -7.46 -7.96 -1.96
CA ALA A 253 -8.53 -6.99 -2.05
C ALA A 253 -9.86 -7.73 -2.18
N THR A 254 -10.95 -7.17 -1.66
CA THR A 254 -12.30 -7.76 -1.79
C THR A 254 -13.35 -6.70 -2.10
N SER A 255 -14.15 -6.92 -3.14
CA SER A 255 -15.30 -6.09 -3.51
C SER A 255 -16.60 -6.92 -3.48
N GLY A 256 -17.69 -6.40 -2.90
CA GLY A 256 -19.02 -7.05 -2.92
C GLY A 256 -19.89 -6.70 -1.70
N GLU A 257 -21.21 -6.87 -1.81
CA GLU A 257 -22.19 -6.48 -0.76
C GLU A 257 -22.92 -7.70 -0.13
N THR A 258 -23.38 -8.67 -0.92
CA THR A 258 -24.30 -9.72 -0.41
C THR A 258 -23.90 -11.17 -0.72
N ASP A 259 -23.03 -11.39 -1.72
CA ASP A 259 -22.30 -12.63 -1.97
C ASP A 259 -20.90 -12.24 -2.47
N ILE A 260 -19.82 -12.87 -1.97
CA ILE A 260 -18.45 -12.54 -2.46
C ILE A 260 -18.27 -13.12 -3.86
N GLU A 261 -18.46 -12.27 -4.85
CA GLU A 261 -17.93 -12.45 -6.19
C GLU A 261 -16.56 -11.79 -6.25
N ALA A 262 -15.54 -12.53 -5.83
CA ALA A 262 -14.19 -11.97 -5.76
C ALA A 262 -13.49 -11.98 -7.13
N TYR A 263 -12.87 -10.84 -7.41
CA TYR A 263 -11.80 -10.68 -8.37
C TYR A 263 -10.52 -10.35 -7.62
N PHE A 264 -9.52 -11.23 -7.69
CA PHE A 264 -8.20 -10.96 -7.12
C PHE A 264 -7.21 -10.69 -8.23
N ILE A 265 -6.44 -9.61 -8.11
CA ILE A 265 -5.19 -9.44 -8.84
C ILE A 265 -4.06 -9.75 -7.86
N TYR A 266 -3.21 -10.72 -8.19
CA TYR A 266 -2.07 -11.07 -7.35
C TYR A 266 -0.83 -11.33 -8.19
N SER A 267 0.36 -11.09 -7.62
CA SER A 267 1.61 -11.51 -8.25
C SER A 267 1.99 -12.91 -7.78
N ASP A 268 2.32 -13.80 -8.72
CA ASP A 268 2.88 -15.11 -8.40
C ASP A 268 4.34 -15.01 -7.92
N ASP A 269 4.92 -16.13 -7.51
CA ASP A 269 6.26 -16.17 -6.91
C ASP A 269 7.37 -15.80 -7.91
N ASN A 270 7.04 -15.69 -9.20
CA ASN A 270 7.91 -15.23 -10.27
C ASN A 270 7.62 -13.77 -10.67
N GLY A 271 6.75 -13.07 -9.94
CA GLY A 271 6.37 -11.69 -10.20
C GLY A 271 5.37 -11.52 -11.35
N ASN A 272 4.77 -12.60 -11.87
CA ASN A 272 3.76 -12.46 -12.91
C ASN A 272 2.42 -12.10 -12.28
N ILE A 273 1.75 -11.10 -12.83
CA ILE A 273 0.39 -10.75 -12.46
C ILE A 273 -0.55 -11.89 -12.90
N LYS A 274 -1.36 -12.35 -11.95
CA LYS A 274 -2.41 -13.36 -12.10
C LYS A 274 -3.73 -12.77 -11.65
N THR A 275 -4.79 -13.31 -12.22
CA THR A 275 -6.15 -13.02 -11.81
C THR A 275 -6.83 -14.29 -11.29
N PHE A 276 -7.64 -14.17 -10.26
CA PHE A 276 -8.57 -15.21 -9.82
C PHE A 276 -9.99 -14.66 -9.85
N PHE A 277 -10.92 -15.51 -10.26
CA PHE A 277 -12.34 -15.23 -10.30
C PHE A 277 -13.08 -16.29 -9.49
N THR A 278 -14.07 -15.89 -8.69
CA THR A 278 -15.04 -16.88 -8.20
C THR A 278 -15.97 -17.28 -9.36
N LYS A 279 -16.61 -18.45 -9.25
CA LYS A 279 -17.56 -18.91 -10.29
C LYS A 279 -18.72 -17.94 -10.53
N GLY A 280 -19.15 -17.20 -9.51
CA GLY A 280 -20.18 -16.15 -9.63
C GLY A 280 -19.68 -14.97 -10.45
N PHE A 281 -18.46 -14.49 -10.15
CA PHE A 281 -17.82 -13.45 -10.95
C PHE A 281 -17.58 -13.90 -12.41
N GLU A 282 -17.20 -15.16 -12.62
CA GLU A 282 -17.09 -15.74 -13.97
C GLU A 282 -18.43 -15.78 -14.72
N SER A 283 -19.57 -15.97 -14.05
CA SER A 283 -20.88 -15.94 -14.70
C SER A 283 -21.29 -14.52 -15.11
N ILE A 284 -20.98 -13.51 -14.29
CA ILE A 284 -21.21 -12.10 -14.67
C ILE A 284 -20.40 -11.72 -15.91
N LEU A 285 -19.12 -12.13 -15.97
CA LEU A 285 -18.28 -11.89 -17.14
C LEU A 285 -18.76 -12.61 -18.41
N LYS A 286 -19.59 -13.65 -18.29
CA LYS A 286 -20.13 -14.42 -19.41
C LYS A 286 -21.53 -13.99 -19.84
N GLU A 287 -22.24 -13.20 -19.02
CA GLU A 287 -23.59 -12.71 -19.34
C GLU A 287 -23.61 -11.39 -20.13
N GLU A 288 -22.46 -10.76 -20.36
CA GLU A 288 -22.31 -9.72 -21.40
C GLU A 288 -21.59 -10.29 -22.62
N TYR A 289 -22.35 -10.92 -23.52
CA TYR A 289 -22.33 -10.80 -25.00
C TYR A 289 -23.49 -11.61 -25.62
#